data_AF-A0AAW2THB9-F1
#
_entry.id   AF-A0AAW2THB9-F1
#
_cell.length_a   1.000
_cell.length_b   1.000
_cell.length_c   1.000
_cell.angle_alpha   90.00
_cell.angle_beta   90.00
_cell.angle_gamma   90.00
#
_symmetry.space_group_name_H-M   'P 1'
#
loop_
_entity.id
_entity.type
_entity.pdbx_description
1 polymer ?
#
loop_
_entity_poly.entity_id
_entity_poly.type
_entity_poly.pdbx_seq_one_letter_code
_entity_poly.pdbx_strand_id
1 'polypeptide(L)'
;MSSNASVGVIQMGKLVVHIAENGHSYELECDEYTLVEAVQRFLESVSGIPFNDQLLLCLDMKLESQRPLSTYKLPSDDQDVFLFNKARMRSNSPPPAPEQVEIIDIPDPPLPSSSHNPHPLDDVSDPALKALPSYERQFRYHFQCGHAIYSRTLAKIETCERLLQEQKVQERALEIARGNLDHFYKIVLQNYTDFIKCYSQQHRTHTNLLVNFGRDMEKLRSVRLLPPLQTANRKCLLDFVKEENLRKTVEDCSISHRQFENKVSEFKQEFGDLKRNTETLFSEKLHFL
;
A
#
# COMPACT_ATOMS: atom_id res chain seq x y z
N MET A 1 18.08 -50.98 0.87
CA MET A 1 17.29 -49.85 0.38
C MET A 1 16.57 -49.27 1.58
N SER A 2 17.04 -48.14 2.12
CA SER A 2 16.39 -47.44 3.21
C SER A 2 15.93 -46.11 2.66
N SER A 3 14.63 -45.99 2.46
CA SER A 3 13.97 -44.80 1.97
C SER A 3 13.98 -43.77 3.09
N ASN A 4 14.90 -42.80 3.04
CA ASN A 4 14.79 -41.59 3.85
C ASN A 4 13.62 -40.78 3.30
N ALA A 5 12.42 -41.06 3.80
CA ALA A 5 11.33 -40.10 3.74
C ALA A 5 11.79 -38.89 4.54
N SER A 6 12.15 -37.81 3.85
CA SER A 6 12.28 -36.49 4.45
C SER A 6 10.91 -36.11 5.00
N VAL A 7 10.71 -36.35 6.28
CA VAL A 7 9.61 -35.75 7.04
C VAL A 7 9.83 -34.24 6.90
N GLY A 8 8.98 -33.60 6.09
CA GLY A 8 9.00 -32.15 5.92
C GLY A 8 8.84 -31.53 7.30
N VAL A 9 9.91 -30.90 7.80
CA VAL A 9 9.85 -30.13 9.04
C VAL A 9 9.01 -28.91 8.71
N ILE A 10 7.75 -28.91 9.15
CA ILE A 10 6.87 -27.74 9.05
C ILE A 10 7.57 -26.62 9.80
N GLN A 11 8.03 -25.60 9.07
CA GLN A 11 8.68 -24.44 9.68
C GLN A 11 7.60 -23.59 10.35
N MET A 12 7.35 -23.90 11.62
CA MET A 12 6.64 -23.00 12.52
C MET A 12 7.51 -21.78 12.77
N GLY A 13 6.95 -20.59 12.56
CA GLY A 13 7.66 -19.34 12.72
C GLY A 13 6.75 -18.24 13.22
N LYS A 14 7.38 -17.18 13.70
CA LYS A 14 6.74 -16.00 14.22
C LYS A 14 6.62 -14.97 13.10
N LEU A 15 5.40 -14.59 12.75
CA LEU A 15 5.15 -13.53 11.78
C LEU A 15 4.86 -12.23 12.52
N VAL A 16 5.71 -11.22 12.30
CA VAL A 16 5.48 -9.87 12.81
C VAL A 16 4.70 -9.08 11.77
N VAL A 17 3.56 -8.53 12.19
CA VAL A 17 2.72 -7.66 11.36
C VAL A 17 2.62 -6.29 12.01
N HIS A 18 2.99 -5.26 11.25
CA HIS A 18 2.89 -3.86 11.63
C HIS A 18 1.68 -3.19 11.01
N ILE A 19 0.90 -2.45 11.80
CA ILE A 19 -0.14 -1.56 11.27
C ILE A 19 0.52 -0.27 10.81
N ALA A 20 0.47 0.02 9.51
CA ALA A 20 1.10 1.19 8.92
C ALA A 20 0.55 2.52 9.45
N GLU A 21 -0.71 2.55 9.89
CA GLU A 21 -1.39 3.77 10.35
C GLU A 21 -0.92 4.25 11.73
N ASN A 22 -0.62 3.36 12.68
CA ASN A 22 -0.26 3.70 14.07
C ASN A 22 1.06 3.06 14.56
N GLY A 23 1.70 2.20 13.77
CA GLY A 23 2.96 1.54 14.15
C GLY A 23 2.80 0.36 15.12
N HIS A 24 1.58 0.02 15.55
CA HIS A 24 1.34 -1.14 16.39
C HIS A 24 1.81 -2.43 15.72
N SER A 25 2.35 -3.33 16.52
CA SER A 25 2.95 -4.58 16.06
C SER A 25 2.23 -5.76 16.69
N TYR A 26 1.90 -6.75 15.88
CA TYR A 26 1.29 -8.00 16.30
C TYR A 26 2.15 -9.16 15.88
N GLU A 27 2.19 -10.16 16.73
CA GLU A 27 2.97 -11.36 16.50
C GLU A 27 2.00 -12.53 16.36
N LEU A 28 2.06 -13.22 15.23
CA LEU A 28 1.28 -14.43 14.98
C LEU A 28 2.20 -15.64 14.92
N GLU A 29 1.79 -16.71 15.58
CA GLU A 29 2.35 -18.03 15.34
C GLU A 29 1.68 -18.62 14.10
N CYS A 30 2.48 -18.93 13.08
CA CYS A 30 1.99 -19.53 11.84
C CYS A 30 3.06 -20.42 11.21
N ASP A 31 2.67 -21.18 10.21
CA ASP A 31 3.59 -21.99 9.41
C ASP A 31 3.63 -21.52 7.94
N GLU A 32 4.54 -22.11 7.17
CA GLU A 32 4.72 -21.85 5.75
C GLU A 32 3.48 -22.14 4.87
N TYR A 33 2.53 -22.95 5.36
CA TYR A 33 1.30 -23.33 4.66
C TYR A 33 0.11 -22.45 5.02
N THR A 34 0.23 -21.65 6.09
CA THR A 34 -0.80 -20.73 6.54
C THR A 34 -1.16 -19.78 5.38
N LEU A 35 -2.46 -19.66 5.11
CA LEU A 35 -2.94 -18.76 4.07
C LEU A 35 -2.87 -17.32 4.56
N VAL A 36 -2.57 -16.39 3.65
CA VAL A 36 -2.65 -14.95 3.92
C VAL A 36 -4.04 -14.58 4.43
N GLU A 37 -5.11 -15.21 3.94
CA GLU A 37 -6.47 -15.00 4.45
C GLU A 37 -6.57 -15.23 5.96
N ALA A 38 -5.94 -16.28 6.51
CA ALA A 38 -6.01 -16.56 7.94
C ALA A 38 -5.37 -15.43 8.76
N VAL A 39 -4.24 -14.90 8.29
CA VAL A 39 -3.57 -13.73 8.88
C VAL A 39 -4.48 -12.50 8.82
N GLN A 40 -5.12 -12.24 7.68
CA GLN A 40 -6.04 -11.11 7.52
C GLN A 40 -7.27 -11.19 8.44
N ARG A 41 -7.83 -12.39 8.64
CA ARG A 41 -8.94 -12.61 9.59
C ARG A 41 -8.53 -12.33 11.02
N PHE A 42 -7.34 -12.78 11.43
CA PHE A 42 -6.80 -12.43 12.74
C PHE A 42 -6.64 -10.91 12.87
N LEU A 43 -6.03 -10.27 11.87
CA LEU A 43 -5.80 -8.82 11.88
C LEU A 43 -7.11 -8.03 11.92
N GLU A 44 -8.17 -8.49 11.28
CA GLU A 44 -9.50 -7.87 11.36
C GLU A 44 -9.99 -7.83 12.82
N SER A 45 -9.79 -8.92 13.56
CA SER A 45 -10.22 -9.03 14.95
C SER A 45 -9.46 -8.13 15.92
N VAL A 46 -8.15 -7.89 15.67
CA VAL A 46 -7.30 -7.11 16.59
C VAL A 46 -7.13 -5.65 16.20
N SER A 47 -7.21 -5.33 14.91
CA SER A 47 -7.03 -3.96 14.39
C SER A 47 -8.34 -3.23 14.12
N GLY A 48 -9.45 -3.97 13.97
CA GLY A 48 -10.72 -3.42 13.51
C GLY A 48 -10.75 -2.99 12.04
N ILE A 49 -9.68 -3.24 11.27
CA ILE A 49 -9.64 -2.96 9.82
C ILE A 49 -10.40 -4.08 9.10
N PRO A 50 -11.50 -3.78 8.38
CA PRO A 50 -12.28 -4.79 7.69
C PRO A 50 -11.44 -5.56 6.67
N PHE A 51 -11.66 -6.87 6.56
CA PHE A 51 -10.92 -7.77 5.66
C PHE A 51 -10.78 -7.21 4.24
N ASN A 52 -11.87 -6.67 3.69
CA ASN A 52 -11.90 -6.10 2.33
C ASN A 52 -11.07 -4.83 2.17
N ASP A 53 -10.81 -4.12 3.26
CA ASP A 53 -10.01 -2.90 3.30
C ASP A 53 -8.55 -3.17 3.68
N GLN A 54 -8.17 -4.41 4.02
CA GLN A 54 -6.78 -4.76 4.31
C GLN A 54 -5.93 -4.92 3.05
N LEU A 55 -4.77 -4.25 3.03
CA LEU A 55 -3.70 -4.46 2.07
C LEU A 55 -2.44 -4.86 2.85
N LEU A 56 -1.98 -6.09 2.66
CA LEU A 56 -0.74 -6.59 3.27
C LEU A 56 0.41 -6.50 2.27
N LEU A 57 1.50 -5.87 2.69
CA LEU A 57 2.73 -5.75 1.93
C LEU A 57 3.89 -6.41 2.69
N CYS A 58 4.73 -7.14 1.97
CA CYS A 58 6.05 -7.59 2.44
C CYS A 58 7.06 -7.17 1.38
N LEU A 59 8.10 -6.44 1.77
CA LEU A 59 9.00 -5.78 0.82
C LEU A 59 8.20 -4.92 -0.18
N ASP A 60 8.44 -5.05 -1.49
CA ASP A 60 7.69 -4.38 -2.54
C ASP A 60 6.48 -5.20 -3.05
N MET A 61 6.13 -6.32 -2.40
CA MET A 61 5.13 -7.27 -2.88
C MET A 61 3.83 -7.23 -2.09
N LYS A 62 2.70 -7.31 -2.82
CA LYS A 62 1.37 -7.53 -2.24
C LYS A 62 1.15 -9.01 -1.89
N LEU A 63 0.67 -9.25 -0.68
CA LEU A 63 0.23 -10.56 -0.23
C LEU A 63 -1.21 -10.80 -0.70
N GLU A 64 -1.41 -11.91 -1.41
CA GLU A 64 -2.72 -12.32 -1.95
C GLU A 64 -3.37 -13.34 -1.02
N SER A 65 -4.64 -13.10 -0.64
CA SER A 65 -5.37 -13.87 0.38
C SER A 65 -5.35 -15.40 0.18
N GLN A 66 -5.46 -15.82 -1.08
CA GLN A 66 -5.50 -17.22 -1.50
C GLN A 66 -4.13 -17.91 -1.58
N ARG A 67 -3.03 -17.18 -1.37
CA ARG A 67 -1.67 -17.73 -1.41
C ARG A 67 -1.20 -18.12 0.00
N PRO A 68 -0.44 -19.22 0.13
CA PRO A 68 0.25 -19.54 1.39
C PRO A 68 1.42 -18.59 1.63
N LEU A 69 1.78 -18.38 2.89
CA LEU A 69 2.90 -17.53 3.33
C LEU A 69 4.24 -17.93 2.70
N SER A 70 4.47 -19.23 2.46
CA SER A 70 5.64 -19.76 1.73
C SER A 70 5.87 -19.12 0.36
N THR A 71 4.80 -18.67 -0.33
CA THR A 71 4.92 -17.95 -1.62
C THR A 71 5.79 -16.71 -1.50
N TYR A 72 5.78 -16.10 -0.31
CA TYR A 72 6.48 -14.87 0.03
C TYR A 72 7.70 -15.12 0.93
N LYS A 73 8.08 -16.40 1.14
CA LYS A 73 9.14 -16.81 2.07
C LYS A 73 8.86 -16.43 3.54
N LEU A 74 7.59 -16.49 3.94
CA LEU A 74 7.12 -16.23 5.29
C LEU A 74 6.62 -17.54 5.95
N PRO A 75 6.67 -17.65 7.29
CA PRO A 75 7.26 -16.71 8.24
C PRO A 75 8.80 -16.71 8.21
N SER A 76 9.43 -15.56 8.43
CA SER A 76 10.89 -15.38 8.43
C SER A 76 11.29 -14.30 9.44
N ASP A 77 12.35 -14.53 10.21
CA ASP A 77 12.82 -13.60 11.25
C ASP A 77 13.28 -12.25 10.69
N ASP A 78 13.72 -12.21 9.43
CA ASP A 78 14.21 -11.01 8.76
C ASP A 78 13.13 -10.23 7.96
N GLN A 79 11.87 -10.65 7.99
CA GLN A 79 10.81 -10.06 7.15
C GLN A 79 9.53 -9.73 7.90
N ASP A 80 9.30 -8.43 8.06
CA ASP A 80 8.06 -7.89 8.61
C ASP A 80 7.00 -7.71 7.52
N VAL A 81 5.73 -7.89 7.91
CA VAL A 81 4.57 -7.60 7.06
C VAL A 81 3.92 -6.31 7.51
N PHE A 82 3.53 -5.46 6.56
CA PHE A 82 2.86 -4.19 6.83
C PHE A 82 1.40 -4.23 6.38
N LEU A 83 0.49 -3.93 7.30
CA LEU A 83 -0.94 -3.80 7.06
C LEU A 83 -1.30 -2.34 6.80
N PHE A 84 -1.91 -2.11 5.64
CA PHE A 84 -2.48 -0.83 5.25
C PHE A 84 -4.00 -0.90 5.13
N ASN A 85 -4.65 0.22 5.42
CA ASN A 85 -6.09 0.39 5.28
C ASN A 85 -6.42 1.08 3.94
N LYS A 86 -6.96 0.32 2.98
CA LYS A 86 -7.39 0.82 1.66
C LYS A 86 -8.45 1.92 1.75
N ALA A 87 -9.29 1.93 2.79
CA ALA A 87 -10.28 2.98 2.97
C ALA A 87 -9.62 4.36 3.18
N ARG A 88 -8.40 4.39 3.73
CA ARG A 88 -7.59 5.61 3.96
C ARG A 88 -6.79 6.07 2.74
N MET A 89 -6.73 5.26 1.69
CA MET A 89 -6.01 5.62 0.45
C MET A 89 -6.89 6.35 -0.56
N ARG A 90 -8.16 6.54 -0.24
CA ARG A 90 -9.12 7.22 -1.13
C ARG A 90 -8.94 8.73 -1.02
N SER A 91 -9.04 9.46 -2.12
CA SER A 91 -8.75 10.91 -2.19
C SER A 91 -9.54 11.79 -1.21
N ASN A 92 -10.69 11.31 -0.71
CA ASN A 92 -11.55 12.03 0.24
C ASN A 92 -11.71 11.32 1.58
N SER A 93 -10.77 10.43 1.95
CA SER A 93 -10.84 9.76 3.25
C SER A 93 -10.58 10.76 4.39
N PRO A 94 -11.36 10.75 5.48
CA PRO A 94 -11.06 11.59 6.62
C PRO A 94 -9.72 11.19 7.23
N PRO A 95 -9.01 12.13 7.89
CA PRO A 95 -7.78 11.81 8.61
C PRO A 95 -8.05 10.73 9.68
N PRO A 96 -7.01 9.98 10.08
CA PRO A 96 -7.10 9.06 11.19
C PRO A 96 -7.51 9.81 12.47
N ALA A 97 -8.24 9.14 13.36
CA ALA A 97 -8.57 9.73 14.65
C ALA A 97 -7.27 9.93 15.45
N PRO A 98 -7.16 10.99 16.27
CA PRO A 98 -6.01 11.16 17.14
C PRO A 98 -5.81 9.93 18.03
N GLU A 99 -4.57 9.48 18.13
CA GLU A 99 -4.22 8.35 18.98
C GLU A 99 -4.42 8.72 20.46
N GLN A 100 -5.11 7.85 21.19
CA GLN A 100 -5.35 8.04 22.62
C GLN A 100 -4.14 7.50 23.38
N VAL A 101 -3.25 8.40 23.79
CA VAL A 101 -2.12 8.05 24.65
C VAL A 101 -2.63 7.98 26.09
N GLU A 102 -2.66 6.78 26.66
CA GLU A 102 -2.99 6.58 28.07
C GLU A 102 -1.89 7.22 28.95
N ILE A 103 -2.26 8.28 29.67
CA ILE A 103 -1.36 8.92 30.64
C ILE A 103 -1.59 8.22 31.98
N ILE A 104 -0.58 7.50 32.46
CA ILE A 104 -0.62 6.87 33.77
C ILE A 104 -0.69 7.98 34.84
N ASP A 105 -1.85 8.12 35.47
CA ASP A 105 -2.08 9.06 36.55
C ASP A 105 -1.71 8.43 37.89
N ILE A 106 -0.56 8.83 38.42
CA ILE A 106 -0.11 8.44 39.75
C ILE A 106 -0.49 9.58 40.69
N PRO A 107 -1.42 9.37 41.65
CA PRO A 107 -1.89 10.43 42.52
C PRO A 107 -0.79 10.93 43.45
N ASP A 108 -0.88 12.20 43.84
CA ASP A 108 0.05 12.77 44.80
C ASP A 108 -0.19 12.17 46.21
N PRO A 109 0.87 11.93 47.00
CA PRO A 109 0.71 11.42 48.35
C PRO A 109 -0.08 12.39 49.24
N PRO A 110 -0.93 11.88 50.15
CA PRO A 110 -1.67 12.72 51.07
C PRO A 110 -0.74 13.45 52.04
N LEU A 111 -1.15 14.65 52.49
CA LEU A 111 -0.40 15.42 53.47
C LEU A 111 -0.23 14.65 54.79
N PRO A 112 0.93 14.76 55.45
CA PRO A 112 1.15 14.09 56.73
C PRO A 112 0.23 14.70 57.80
N SER A 113 -0.52 13.86 58.50
CA SER A 113 -1.35 14.28 59.64
C SER A 113 -1.17 13.31 60.82
N SER A 114 -1.11 13.86 62.03
CA SER A 114 -1.11 13.07 63.27
C SER A 114 -2.43 12.31 63.46
N SER A 115 -3.55 12.84 62.95
CA SER A 115 -4.87 12.19 63.03
C SER A 115 -4.93 10.87 62.26
N HIS A 116 -4.13 10.74 61.19
CA HIS A 116 -4.12 9.57 60.33
C HIS A 116 -3.07 8.53 60.75
N ASN A 117 -2.09 8.91 61.56
CA ASN A 117 -1.03 8.02 62.03
C ASN A 117 -0.52 8.48 63.41
N PRO A 118 -1.27 8.20 64.49
CA PRO A 118 -0.94 8.66 65.83
C PRO A 118 0.33 7.98 66.36
N HIS A 119 1.18 8.74 67.02
CA HIS A 119 2.44 8.26 67.58
C HIS A 119 2.48 8.45 69.10
N PRO A 120 2.99 7.50 69.90
CA PRO A 120 3.03 7.60 71.37
C PRO A 120 3.72 8.85 71.92
N LEU A 121 4.62 9.45 71.14
CA LEU A 121 5.35 10.67 71.51
C LEU A 121 4.61 11.97 71.17
N ASP A 122 3.44 11.91 70.50
CA ASP A 122 2.69 13.12 70.13
C ASP A 122 2.17 13.90 71.37
N ASP A 123 1.93 13.19 72.48
CA ASP A 123 1.37 13.76 73.72
C ASP A 123 2.43 14.05 74.81
N VAL A 124 3.71 13.84 74.51
CA VAL A 124 4.81 14.06 75.47
C VAL A 124 5.07 15.55 75.68
N SER A 125 5.36 15.94 76.93
CA SER A 125 5.60 17.34 77.31
C SER A 125 6.94 17.91 76.84
N ASP A 126 7.94 17.05 76.64
CA ASP A 126 9.25 17.43 76.09
C ASP A 126 9.14 17.79 74.60
N PRO A 127 9.38 19.05 74.22
CA PRO A 127 9.29 19.50 72.83
C PRO A 127 10.22 18.77 71.86
N ALA A 128 11.41 18.35 72.33
CA ALA A 128 12.38 17.65 71.49
C ALA A 128 11.88 16.24 71.14
N LEU A 129 11.31 15.53 72.13
CA LEU A 129 10.73 14.19 71.92
C LEU A 129 9.45 14.25 71.08
N LYS A 130 8.62 15.29 71.27
CA LYS A 130 7.41 15.53 70.48
C LYS A 130 7.68 15.86 69.01
N ALA A 131 8.88 16.38 68.68
CA ALA A 131 9.26 16.70 67.31
C ALA A 131 9.64 15.46 66.47
N LEU A 132 10.14 14.38 67.08
CA LEU A 132 10.63 13.20 66.38
C LEU A 132 9.58 12.55 65.44
N PRO A 133 8.32 12.32 65.87
CA PRO A 133 7.30 11.75 64.98
C PRO A 133 6.92 12.70 63.85
N SER A 134 6.99 14.01 64.07
CA SER A 134 6.78 15.02 63.02
C SER A 134 7.85 14.90 61.94
N TYR A 135 9.13 14.80 62.32
CA TYR A 135 10.22 14.60 61.37
C TYR A 135 10.11 13.28 60.62
N GLU A 136 9.74 12.18 61.28
CA GLU A 136 9.54 10.90 60.62
C GLU A 136 8.40 10.97 59.59
N ARG A 137 7.25 11.54 59.96
CA ARG A 137 6.11 11.71 59.05
C ARG A 137 6.49 12.56 57.84
N GLN A 138 7.21 13.67 58.06
CA GLN A 138 7.72 14.52 56.97
C GLN A 138 8.69 13.76 56.07
N PHE A 139 9.62 12.99 56.63
CA PHE A 139 10.56 12.18 55.86
C PHE A 139 9.84 11.15 54.99
N ARG A 140 8.89 10.38 55.57
CA ARG A 140 8.08 9.41 54.82
C ARG A 140 7.25 10.07 53.73
N TYR A 141 6.63 11.22 54.02
CA TYR A 141 5.88 12.00 53.04
C TYR A 141 6.78 12.41 51.86
N HIS A 142 7.94 13.00 52.12
CA HIS A 142 8.86 13.40 51.06
C HIS A 142 9.42 12.21 50.27
N PHE A 143 9.68 11.08 50.92
CA PHE A 143 10.02 9.83 50.23
C PHE A 143 8.91 9.39 49.28
N GLN A 144 7.66 9.39 49.74
CA GLN A 144 6.50 9.04 48.91
C GLN A 144 6.32 10.03 47.75
N CYS A 145 6.54 11.33 47.97
CA CYS A 145 6.50 12.33 46.90
C CYS A 145 7.58 12.06 45.85
N GLY A 146 8.81 11.80 46.30
CA GLY A 146 9.92 11.46 45.42
C GLY A 146 9.64 10.18 44.61
N HIS A 147 9.09 9.16 45.26
CA HIS A 147 8.71 7.91 44.60
C HIS A 147 7.58 8.12 43.58
N ALA A 148 6.54 8.89 43.91
CA ALA A 148 5.44 9.19 42.98
C ALA A 148 5.96 9.94 41.73
N ILE A 149 6.84 10.94 41.91
CA ILE A 149 7.48 11.67 40.81
C ILE A 149 8.34 10.73 39.96
N TYR A 150 9.15 9.88 40.60
CA TYR A 150 9.99 8.91 39.92
C TYR A 150 9.16 7.95 39.06
N SER A 151 8.14 7.32 39.65
CA SER A 151 7.27 6.36 38.95
C SER A 151 6.51 7.02 37.81
N ARG A 152 6.03 8.28 37.99
CA ARG A 152 5.35 9.03 36.93
C ARG A 152 6.30 9.37 35.79
N THR A 153 7.55 9.70 36.11
CA THR A 153 8.61 9.96 35.12
C THR A 153 8.94 8.70 34.33
N LEU A 154 9.11 7.56 35.01
CA LEU A 154 9.43 6.28 34.37
C LEU A 154 8.33 5.87 33.38
N ALA A 155 7.06 5.91 33.81
CA ALA A 155 5.91 5.65 32.96
C ALA A 155 5.88 6.52 31.69
N LYS A 156 6.26 7.80 31.81
CA LYS A 156 6.36 8.71 30.66
C LYS A 156 7.49 8.32 29.72
N ILE A 157 8.65 7.94 30.25
CA ILE A 157 9.80 7.50 29.43
C ILE A 157 9.42 6.25 28.63
N GLU A 158 8.85 5.23 29.28
CA GLU A 158 8.41 4.00 28.60
C GLU A 158 7.38 4.29 27.50
N THR A 159 6.44 5.22 27.75
CA THR A 159 5.47 5.67 26.75
C THR A 159 6.16 6.36 25.57
N CYS A 160 7.14 7.24 25.82
CA CYS A 160 7.90 7.91 24.76
C CYS A 160 8.73 6.92 23.94
N GLU A 161 9.35 5.92 24.58
CA GLU A 161 10.11 4.88 23.90
C GLU A 161 9.22 4.05 22.98
N ARG A 162 8.03 3.64 23.45
CA ARG A 162 7.04 2.93 22.64
C ARG A 162 6.62 3.76 21.42
N LEU A 163 6.20 5.01 21.63
CA LEU A 163 5.77 5.92 20.56
C LEU A 163 6.88 6.17 19.54
N LEU A 164 8.13 6.26 19.97
CA LEU A 164 9.27 6.40 19.07
C LEU A 164 9.47 5.16 18.19
N GLN A 165 9.27 3.96 18.74
CA GLN A 165 9.35 2.73 17.93
C GLN A 165 8.18 2.62 16.95
N GLU A 166 6.97 2.97 17.38
CA GLU A 166 5.78 3.03 16.52
C GLU A 166 5.98 4.01 15.35
N GLN A 167 6.56 5.20 15.62
CA GLN A 167 6.92 6.15 14.56
C GLN A 167 7.96 5.60 13.57
N LYS A 168 8.98 4.88 14.05
CA LYS A 168 9.95 4.21 13.17
C LYS A 168 9.30 3.13 12.31
N VAL A 169 8.33 2.40 12.85
CA VAL A 169 7.54 1.43 12.09
C VAL A 169 6.73 2.12 10.99
N GLN A 170 6.08 3.25 11.30
CA GLN A 170 5.36 4.04 10.30
C GLN A 170 6.29 4.57 9.20
N GLU A 171 7.49 5.01 9.55
CA GLU A 171 8.51 5.43 8.58
C GLU A 171 8.88 4.27 7.63
N ARG A 172 9.17 3.08 8.16
CA ARG A 172 9.40 1.88 7.34
C ARG A 172 8.19 1.53 6.47
N ALA A 173 6.97 1.64 7.00
CA ALA A 173 5.76 1.39 6.24
C ALA A 173 5.64 2.34 5.03
N LEU A 174 6.02 3.61 5.18
CA LEU A 174 6.04 4.56 4.07
C LEU A 174 7.08 4.19 3.01
N GLU A 175 8.25 3.69 3.41
CA GLU A 175 9.27 3.20 2.47
C GLU A 175 8.79 1.98 1.68
N ILE A 176 8.14 1.04 2.37
CA ILE A 176 7.53 -0.16 1.78
C ILE A 176 6.43 0.23 0.78
N ALA A 177 5.51 1.12 1.17
CA ALA A 177 4.46 1.62 0.29
C ALA A 177 5.05 2.33 -0.95
N ARG A 178 6.12 3.12 -0.76
CA ARG A 178 6.82 3.79 -1.86
C ARG A 178 7.46 2.79 -2.82
N GLY A 179 8.13 1.77 -2.30
CA GLY A 179 8.74 0.70 -3.10
C GLY A 179 7.69 -0.05 -3.93
N ASN A 180 6.55 -0.38 -3.30
CA ASN A 180 5.43 -1.01 -3.99
C ASN A 180 4.85 -0.13 -5.11
N LEU A 181 4.65 1.17 -4.85
CA LEU A 181 4.16 2.11 -5.85
C LEU A 181 5.13 2.26 -7.04
N ASP A 182 6.44 2.37 -6.78
CA ASP A 182 7.46 2.46 -7.83
C ASP A 182 7.52 1.18 -8.69
N HIS A 183 7.44 0.01 -8.05
CA HIS A 183 7.38 -1.27 -8.74
C HIS A 183 6.19 -1.34 -9.71
N PHE A 184 4.97 -1.04 -9.22
CA PHE A 184 3.78 -1.08 -10.07
C PHE A 184 3.76 0.01 -11.13
N TYR A 185 4.26 1.21 -10.83
CA TYR A 185 4.39 2.27 -11.82
C TYR A 185 5.29 1.86 -12.98
N LYS A 186 6.44 1.21 -12.71
CA LYS A 186 7.33 0.69 -13.76
C LYS A 186 6.62 -0.31 -14.67
N ILE A 187 5.82 -1.22 -14.12
CA ILE A 187 5.02 -2.17 -14.91
C ILE A 187 4.02 -1.42 -15.80
N VAL A 188 3.29 -0.46 -15.24
CA VAL A 188 2.29 0.34 -15.98
C VAL A 188 2.94 1.17 -17.08
N LEU A 189 4.10 1.78 -16.80
CA LEU A 189 4.89 2.54 -17.78
C LEU A 189 5.40 1.67 -18.93
N GLN A 190 5.86 0.46 -18.64
CA GLN A 190 6.30 -0.49 -19.65
C GLN A 190 5.12 -0.89 -20.56
N ASN A 191 3.98 -1.28 -19.97
CA ASN A 191 2.77 -1.64 -20.71
C ASN A 191 2.28 -0.49 -21.61
N TYR A 192 2.31 0.74 -21.10
CA TYR A 192 1.98 1.93 -21.89
C TYR A 192 2.94 2.11 -23.07
N THR A 193 4.24 1.99 -22.83
CA THR A 193 5.27 2.15 -23.88
C THR A 193 5.10 1.12 -24.99
N ASP A 194 4.86 -0.14 -24.63
CA ASP A 194 4.63 -1.23 -25.57
C ASP A 194 3.33 -1.02 -26.36
N PHE A 195 2.26 -0.57 -25.71
CA PHE A 195 1.01 -0.21 -26.35
C PHE A 195 1.21 0.91 -27.38
N ILE A 196 1.85 2.03 -27.01
CA ILE A 196 2.06 3.17 -27.90
C ILE A 196 2.93 2.80 -29.10
N LYS A 197 3.94 1.96 -28.90
CA LYS A 197 4.79 1.43 -29.98
C LYS A 197 3.97 0.62 -30.98
N CYS A 198 3.17 -0.33 -30.48
CA CYS A 198 2.29 -1.16 -31.31
C CYS A 198 1.26 -0.31 -32.06
N TYR A 199 0.57 0.58 -31.34
CA TYR A 199 -0.40 1.52 -31.91
C TYR A 199 0.21 2.36 -33.02
N SER A 200 1.39 2.96 -32.80
CA SER A 200 2.01 3.85 -33.78
C SER A 200 2.34 3.11 -35.09
N GLN A 201 2.75 1.84 -35.00
CA GLN A 201 3.01 1.02 -36.17
C GLN A 201 1.72 0.67 -36.91
N GLN A 202 0.70 0.18 -36.20
CA GLN A 202 -0.59 -0.18 -36.80
C GLN A 202 -1.30 1.04 -37.40
N HIS A 203 -1.25 2.18 -36.70
CA HIS A 203 -1.80 3.44 -37.16
C HIS A 203 -1.21 3.84 -38.50
N ARG A 204 0.13 3.86 -38.62
CA ARG A 204 0.82 4.19 -39.89
C ARG A 204 0.38 3.26 -41.03
N THR A 205 0.30 1.95 -40.78
CA THR A 205 -0.16 0.99 -41.78
C THR A 205 -1.60 1.26 -42.20
N HIS A 206 -2.50 1.49 -41.25
CA HIS A 206 -3.91 1.71 -41.54
C HIS A 206 -4.15 3.05 -42.25
N THR A 207 -3.52 4.14 -41.79
CA THR A 207 -3.58 5.44 -42.46
C THR A 207 -3.07 5.33 -43.90
N ASN A 208 -1.98 4.60 -44.13
CA ASN A 208 -1.43 4.40 -45.47
C ASN A 208 -2.44 3.69 -46.40
N LEU A 209 -3.09 2.62 -45.93
CA LEU A 209 -4.13 1.91 -46.67
C LEU A 209 -5.32 2.82 -47.01
N LEU A 210 -5.82 3.58 -46.03
CA LEU A 210 -6.98 4.47 -46.23
C LEU A 210 -6.66 5.61 -47.20
N VAL A 211 -5.48 6.23 -47.09
CA VAL A 211 -5.08 7.34 -47.97
C VAL A 211 -4.82 6.87 -49.41
N ASN A 212 -4.27 5.67 -49.59
CA ASN A 212 -3.95 5.15 -50.92
C ASN A 212 -5.13 4.47 -51.63
N PHE A 213 -6.24 4.18 -50.94
CA PHE A 213 -7.39 3.48 -51.50
C PHE A 213 -7.86 4.05 -52.85
N GLY A 214 -8.01 5.38 -52.97
CA GLY A 214 -8.43 6.01 -54.21
C GLY A 214 -7.45 5.78 -55.37
N ARG A 215 -6.13 5.88 -55.09
CA ARG A 215 -5.08 5.60 -56.08
C ARG A 215 -5.07 4.14 -56.49
N ASP A 216 -5.25 3.22 -55.55
CA ASP A 216 -5.26 1.79 -55.82
C ASP A 216 -6.47 1.37 -56.66
N MET A 217 -7.64 1.99 -56.42
CA MET A 217 -8.84 1.82 -57.25
C MET A 217 -8.62 2.30 -58.69
N GLU A 218 -8.01 3.47 -58.89
CA GLU A 218 -7.68 3.95 -60.25
C GLU A 218 -6.64 3.04 -60.93
N LYS A 219 -5.67 2.51 -60.18
CA LYS A 219 -4.70 1.55 -60.70
C LYS A 219 -5.39 0.28 -61.20
N LEU A 220 -6.32 -0.30 -60.43
CA LEU A 220 -7.12 -1.46 -60.86
C LEU A 220 -7.94 -1.17 -62.12
N ARG A 221 -8.49 0.04 -62.25
CA ARG A 221 -9.22 0.48 -63.44
C ARG A 221 -8.31 0.60 -64.67
N SER A 222 -7.07 1.06 -64.49
CA SER A 222 -6.11 1.26 -65.58
C SER A 222 -5.54 -0.04 -66.17
N VAL A 223 -5.50 -1.13 -65.40
CA VAL A 223 -4.96 -2.42 -65.84
C VAL A 223 -6.02 -3.18 -66.65
N ARG A 224 -5.85 -3.18 -67.98
CA ARG A 224 -6.74 -3.91 -68.91
C ARG A 224 -6.45 -5.40 -68.90
N LEU A 225 -7.50 -6.19 -69.12
CA LEU A 225 -7.39 -7.64 -69.29
C LEU A 225 -6.77 -7.98 -70.65
N LEU A 226 -6.14 -9.16 -70.73
CA LEU A 226 -5.69 -9.70 -72.02
C LEU A 226 -6.89 -9.87 -72.96
N PRO A 227 -6.76 -9.57 -74.26
CA PRO A 227 -7.88 -9.58 -75.21
C PRO A 227 -8.74 -10.85 -75.20
N PRO A 228 -8.19 -12.09 -75.08
CA PRO A 228 -8.99 -13.31 -75.03
C PRO A 228 -9.87 -13.45 -73.78
N LEU A 229 -9.58 -12.70 -72.72
CA LEU A 229 -10.29 -12.73 -71.43
C LEU A 229 -11.32 -11.60 -71.28
N GLN A 230 -11.37 -10.68 -72.25
CA GLN A 230 -12.32 -9.58 -72.24
C GLN A 230 -13.73 -10.06 -72.61
N THR A 231 -14.73 -9.59 -71.88
CA THR A 231 -16.14 -9.79 -72.21
C THR A 231 -16.88 -8.45 -72.21
N ALA A 232 -18.15 -8.43 -72.60
CA ALA A 232 -18.96 -7.22 -72.57
C ALA A 232 -18.93 -6.52 -71.19
N ASN A 233 -18.82 -7.31 -70.11
CA ASN A 233 -18.91 -6.86 -68.73
C ASN A 233 -17.56 -6.93 -67.97
N ARG A 234 -16.46 -7.34 -68.61
CA ARG A 234 -15.13 -7.46 -67.98
C ARG A 234 -14.05 -6.96 -68.92
N LYS A 235 -13.46 -5.82 -68.59
CA LYS A 235 -12.48 -5.08 -69.41
C LYS A 235 -11.19 -4.77 -68.63
N CYS A 236 -11.27 -4.60 -67.31
CA CYS A 236 -10.14 -4.29 -66.44
C CYS A 236 -10.17 -5.12 -65.14
N LEU A 237 -9.10 -5.04 -64.33
CA LEU A 237 -9.04 -5.77 -63.06
C LEU A 237 -10.10 -5.31 -62.06
N LEU A 238 -10.51 -4.04 -62.12
CA LEU A 238 -11.56 -3.50 -61.25
C LEU A 238 -12.90 -4.24 -61.43
N ASP A 239 -13.22 -4.73 -62.63
CA ASP A 239 -14.49 -5.42 -62.91
C ASP A 239 -14.65 -6.77 -62.18
N PHE A 240 -13.58 -7.25 -61.53
CA PHE A 240 -13.60 -8.45 -60.67
C PHE A 240 -13.88 -8.16 -59.21
N VAL A 241 -14.02 -6.88 -58.84
CA VAL A 241 -14.17 -6.45 -57.45
C VAL A 241 -15.48 -5.68 -57.29
N LYS A 242 -16.16 -5.91 -56.16
CA LYS A 242 -17.39 -5.16 -55.82
C LYS A 242 -16.99 -3.78 -55.28
N GLU A 243 -16.82 -2.81 -56.18
CA GLU A 243 -16.37 -1.45 -55.86
C GLU A 243 -17.20 -0.80 -54.75
N GLU A 244 -18.53 -0.90 -54.81
CA GLU A 244 -19.42 -0.31 -53.81
C GLU A 244 -19.22 -0.90 -52.41
N ASN A 245 -18.99 -2.22 -52.32
CA ASN A 245 -18.68 -2.88 -51.06
C ASN A 245 -17.33 -2.40 -50.51
N LEU A 246 -16.30 -2.27 -51.37
CA LEU A 246 -15.00 -1.77 -50.94
C LEU A 246 -15.06 -0.32 -50.45
N ARG A 247 -15.80 0.54 -51.14
CA ARG A 247 -16.02 1.94 -50.74
C ARG A 247 -16.68 2.01 -49.36
N LYS A 248 -17.72 1.19 -49.14
CA LYS A 248 -18.37 1.08 -47.84
C LYS A 248 -17.42 0.59 -46.75
N THR A 249 -16.64 -0.47 -47.01
CA THR A 249 -15.65 -0.97 -46.05
C THR A 249 -14.62 0.09 -45.68
N VAL A 250 -14.14 0.90 -46.64
CA VAL A 250 -13.19 1.98 -46.35
C VAL A 250 -13.82 3.10 -45.53
N GLU A 251 -15.09 3.43 -45.77
CA GLU A 251 -15.82 4.41 -44.97
C GLU A 251 -15.97 3.92 -43.52
N ASP A 252 -16.43 2.68 -43.33
CA ASP A 252 -16.55 2.04 -42.01
C ASP A 252 -15.18 1.98 -41.30
N CYS A 253 -14.12 1.58 -42.01
CA CYS A 253 -12.76 1.55 -41.48
C CYS A 253 -12.24 2.94 -41.11
N SER A 254 -12.55 3.97 -41.89
CA SER A 254 -12.16 5.36 -41.62
C SER A 254 -12.83 5.89 -40.35
N ILE A 255 -14.13 5.59 -40.17
CA ILE A 255 -14.87 5.95 -38.95
C ILE A 255 -14.24 5.26 -37.73
N SER A 256 -14.03 3.94 -37.82
CA SER A 256 -13.41 3.17 -36.73
C SER A 256 -11.99 3.65 -36.41
N HIS A 257 -11.19 3.98 -37.43
CA HIS A 257 -9.84 4.51 -37.27
C HIS A 257 -9.81 5.80 -36.44
N ARG A 258 -10.67 6.76 -36.80
CA ARG A 258 -10.79 8.05 -36.10
C ARG A 258 -11.32 7.88 -34.68
N GLN A 259 -12.30 7.00 -34.48
CA GLN A 259 -12.82 6.71 -33.14
C GLN A 259 -11.74 6.13 -32.23
N PHE A 260 -10.94 5.19 -32.74
CA PHE A 260 -9.84 4.62 -31.99
C PHE A 260 -8.71 5.64 -31.74
N GLU A 261 -8.39 6.49 -32.71
CA GLU A 261 -7.44 7.59 -32.55
C GLU A 261 -7.86 8.54 -31.42
N ASN A 262 -9.14 8.93 -31.37
CA ASN A 262 -9.67 9.75 -30.27
C ASN A 262 -9.49 9.06 -28.91
N LYS A 263 -9.80 7.76 -28.81
CA LYS A 263 -9.60 6.98 -27.59
C LYS A 263 -8.15 6.88 -27.16
N VAL A 264 -7.22 6.74 -28.12
CA VAL A 264 -5.79 6.75 -27.81
C VAL A 264 -5.33 8.13 -27.36
N SER A 265 -5.92 9.21 -27.88
CA SER A 265 -5.64 10.57 -27.41
C SER A 265 -6.12 10.79 -25.97
N GLU A 266 -7.34 10.36 -25.63
CA GLU A 266 -7.86 10.38 -24.25
C GLU A 266 -6.93 9.59 -23.32
N PHE A 267 -6.56 8.36 -23.70
CA PHE A 267 -5.65 7.53 -22.91
C PHE A 267 -4.26 8.16 -22.71
N LYS A 268 -3.70 8.82 -23.74
CA LYS A 268 -2.43 9.55 -23.61
C LYS A 268 -2.51 10.68 -22.59
N GLN A 269 -3.65 11.38 -22.54
CA GLN A 269 -3.88 12.44 -21.57
C GLN A 269 -3.93 11.89 -20.14
N GLU A 270 -4.77 10.86 -19.91
CA GLU A 270 -4.88 10.19 -18.60
C GLU A 270 -3.54 9.65 -18.11
N PHE A 271 -2.75 9.02 -19.00
CA PHE A 271 -1.43 8.53 -18.66
C PHE A 271 -0.44 9.68 -18.38
N GLY A 272 -0.55 10.79 -19.12
CA GLY A 272 0.24 12.00 -18.85
C GLY A 272 -0.04 12.59 -17.47
N ASP A 273 -1.29 12.56 -17.02
CA ASP A 273 -1.69 12.98 -15.67
C ASP A 273 -1.13 12.03 -14.60
N LEU A 274 -1.26 10.71 -14.82
CA LEU A 274 -0.68 9.70 -13.94
C LEU A 274 0.84 9.89 -13.79
N LYS A 275 1.55 10.09 -14.90
CA LYS A 275 3.00 10.29 -14.91
C LYS A 275 3.40 11.52 -14.10
N ARG A 276 2.76 12.67 -14.34
CA ARG A 276 3.04 13.91 -13.59
C ARG A 276 2.79 13.76 -12.09
N ASN A 277 1.65 13.17 -11.71
CA ASN A 277 1.31 12.95 -10.30
C ASN A 277 2.34 12.04 -9.61
N THR A 278 2.81 11.01 -10.32
CA THR A 278 3.83 10.08 -9.82
C THR A 278 5.18 10.78 -9.64
N GLU A 279 5.59 11.58 -10.62
CA GLU A 279 6.83 12.37 -10.55
C GLU A 279 6.81 13.37 -9.38
N THR A 280 5.68 14.05 -9.15
CA THR A 280 5.48 14.94 -8.00
C THR A 280 5.61 14.17 -6.68
N LEU A 281 4.90 13.03 -6.53
CA LEU A 281 4.92 12.22 -5.32
C LEU A 281 6.33 11.73 -4.95
N PHE A 282 7.15 11.38 -5.96
CA PHE A 282 8.53 10.97 -5.72
C PHE A 282 9.50 12.14 -5.53
N SER A 283 9.14 13.36 -5.94
CA SER A 283 9.97 14.57 -5.84
C SER A 283 9.75 15.37 -4.55
N GLU A 284 8.52 15.40 -4.00
CA GLU A 284 8.17 16.16 -2.78
C GLU A 284 8.99 15.75 -1.55
N LYS A 285 9.61 14.56 -1.56
CA LYS A 285 10.51 14.10 -0.49
C LYS A 285 11.94 14.67 -0.52
N LEU A 286 12.33 15.48 -1.52
CA LEU A 286 13.58 16.26 -1.42
C LEU A 286 13.45 17.45 -0.44
N HIS A 287 12.25 17.73 0.09
CA HIS A 287 12.00 18.91 0.93
C HIS A 287 11.67 18.61 2.41
N PHE A 288 11.62 17.35 2.84
CA PHE A 288 11.28 16.96 4.22
C PHE A 288 12.41 16.23 4.98
N LEU A 289 13.65 16.33 4.48
CA LEU A 289 14.90 16.04 5.20
C LEU A 289 15.67 17.33 5.40
#